data_AF-A0A2D5EB14-F1
#
_entry.id   AF-A0A2D5EB14-F1
#
_cell.length_a   1.000
_cell.length_b   1.000
_cell.length_c   1.000
_cell.angle_alpha   90.00
_cell.angle_beta   90.00
_cell.angle_gamma   90.00
#
_symmetry.space_group_name_H-M   'P 1'
#
loop_
_entity.id
_entity.type
_entity.pdbx_description
1 polymer ?
#
loop_
_entity_poly.entity_id
_entity_poly.type
_entity_poly.pdbx_seq_one_letter_code
_entity_poly.pdbx_strand_id
1 'polypeptide(L)'
;MATRNIVLTDHRSQVFDHLVASGRYQNASAVLRAVLRMVEEAEFLYVTKMNDLRAAIDVCEEDLEAGKTRTFTGDEFATYLSERAEQTIRKNRDT
;
A
#
# COMPACT_ATOMS: atom_id res chain seq x y z
N MET A 1 13.28 -8.10 28.40
CA MET A 1 12.32 -8.53 27.36
C MET A 1 10.95 -8.62 28.00
N ALA A 2 9.91 -8.01 27.43
CA ALA A 2 8.55 -8.14 27.95
C ALA A 2 7.98 -9.50 27.53
N THR A 3 7.38 -10.24 28.47
CA THR A 3 6.78 -11.56 28.22
C THR A 3 5.27 -11.48 28.39
N ARG A 4 4.53 -11.94 27.37
CA ARG A 4 3.07 -12.03 27.41
C ARG A 4 2.65 -13.45 27.01
N ASN A 5 1.82 -14.07 27.85
CA ASN A 5 1.26 -15.39 27.55
C ASN A 5 0.11 -15.24 26.55
N ILE A 6 0.12 -16.05 25.50
CA ILE A 6 -0.89 -16.04 24.44
C ILE A 6 -1.44 -17.45 24.33
N VAL A 7 -2.76 -17.57 24.40
CA VAL A 7 -3.44 -18.84 24.13
C VAL A 7 -3.63 -18.97 22.64
N LEU A 8 -3.13 -20.06 22.06
CA LEU A 8 -3.31 -20.40 20.65
C LEU A 8 -4.36 -21.50 20.52
N THR A 9 -5.09 -21.49 19.42
CA THR A 9 -5.92 -22.64 19.02
C THR A 9 -5.02 -23.76 18.50
N ASP A 10 -5.50 -25.01 18.54
CA ASP A 10 -4.72 -26.19 18.17
C ASP A 10 -4.07 -26.06 16.79
N HIS A 11 -4.83 -25.60 15.80
CA HIS A 11 -4.31 -25.35 14.44
C HIS A 11 -3.15 -24.35 14.44
N ARG A 12 -3.24 -23.26 15.22
CA ARG A 12 -2.18 -22.23 15.28
C ARG A 12 -0.94 -22.76 15.99
N SER A 13 -1.11 -23.60 17.02
CA SER A 13 0.01 -24.27 17.68
C SER A 13 0.76 -25.18 16.69
N GLN A 14 0.05 -25.99 15.92
CA GLN A 14 0.66 -26.89 14.91
C GLN A 14 1.49 -26.12 13.87
N VAL A 15 1.03 -24.95 13.45
CA VAL A 15 1.81 -24.08 12.55
C VAL A 15 3.10 -23.61 13.21
N PHE A 16 3.04 -23.19 14.47
CA PHE A 16 4.24 -22.78 15.22
C PHE A 16 5.21 -23.95 15.39
N ASP A 17 4.71 -25.13 15.75
CA ASP A 17 5.51 -26.34 15.93
C ASP A 17 6.18 -26.76 14.63
N HIS A 18 5.46 -26.71 13.50
CA HIS A 18 6.03 -27.00 12.18
C HIS A 18 7.13 -26.00 11.79
N LEU A 19 6.92 -24.71 12.06
CA LEU A 19 7.90 -23.67 11.76
C LEU A 19 9.17 -23.78 12.63
N VAL A 20 9.03 -24.19 13.89
CA VAL A 20 10.18 -24.48 14.75
C VAL A 20 10.88 -25.78 14.33
N ALA A 21 10.12 -26.84 14.03
CA ALA A 21 10.65 -28.12 13.57
C ALA A 21 11.39 -28.02 12.23
N SER A 22 10.99 -27.08 11.36
CA SER A 22 11.70 -26.78 10.11
C SER A 22 13.09 -26.17 10.31
N GLY A 23 13.45 -25.79 11.55
CA GLY A 23 14.72 -25.13 11.87
C GLY A 23 14.78 -23.66 11.46
N ARG A 24 13.75 -23.14 10.78
CA ARG A 24 13.67 -21.74 10.36
C ARG A 24 13.56 -20.76 11.53
N TYR A 25 13.03 -21.20 12.66
CA TYR A 25 12.94 -20.42 13.89
C TYR A 25 13.35 -21.25 15.11
N GLN A 26 14.15 -20.67 16.00
CA GLN A 26 14.66 -21.36 17.19
C GLN A 26 13.57 -21.70 18.23
N ASN A 27 12.50 -20.90 18.30
CA ASN A 27 11.42 -21.07 19.27
C ASN A 27 10.14 -20.37 18.82
N ALA A 28 9.04 -20.70 19.48
CA ALA A 28 7.73 -20.07 19.27
C ALA A 28 7.78 -18.54 19.41
N SER A 29 8.59 -18.00 20.33
CA SER A 29 8.71 -16.55 20.49
C SER A 29 9.39 -15.87 19.29
N ALA A 30 10.31 -16.55 18.60
CA ALA A 30 10.91 -16.06 17.37
C ALA A 30 9.90 -16.05 16.22
N VAL A 31 9.07 -17.09 16.10
CA VAL A 31 7.95 -17.13 15.16
C VAL A 31 6.98 -15.97 15.44
N LEU A 32 6.59 -15.79 16.70
CA LEU A 32 5.66 -14.72 17.09
C LEU A 32 6.19 -13.32 16.75
N ARG A 33 7.48 -13.06 17.00
CA ARG A 33 8.10 -11.78 16.63
C ARG A 33 8.10 -11.55 15.11
N ALA A 34 8.37 -12.60 14.33
CA ALA A 34 8.33 -12.52 12.87
C ALA A 34 6.90 -12.24 12.38
N VAL A 35 5.90 -12.93 12.94
CA VAL A 35 4.48 -12.71 12.62
C VAL A 35 4.07 -11.27 12.98
N LEU A 36 4.43 -10.79 14.16
CA LEU A 36 4.08 -9.42 14.58
C LEU A 36 4.71 -8.38 13.67
N ARG A 37 5.99 -8.56 13.29
CA ARG A 37 6.65 -7.66 12.34
C ARG A 37 5.94 -7.59 11.00
N MET A 38 5.47 -8.73 10.48
CA MET A 38 4.70 -8.76 9.22
C MET A 38 3.37 -8.01 9.34
N VAL A 39 2.70 -8.11 10.49
CA VAL A 39 1.45 -7.37 10.75
C VAL A 39 1.74 -5.87 10.87
N GLU A 40 2.77 -5.47 11.61
CA GLU A 40 3.18 -4.07 11.76
C GLU A 40 3.53 -3.44 10.41
N GLU A 41 4.25 -4.16 9.55
CA GLU A 41 4.60 -3.69 8.21
C GLU A 41 3.37 -3.54 7.32
N ALA A 42 2.45 -4.51 7.35
CA ALA A 42 1.21 -4.44 6.58
C ALA A 42 0.30 -3.27 7.03
N GLU A 43 0.16 -3.06 8.34
CA GLU A 43 -0.57 -1.93 8.92
C GLU A 43 0.07 -0.59 8.54
N PHE A 44 1.39 -0.49 8.65
CA PHE A 44 2.12 0.71 8.25
C PHE A 44 1.89 1.05 6.77
N LEU A 45 2.07 0.07 5.88
CA LEU A 45 1.84 0.25 4.44
C LEU A 45 0.40 0.66 4.14
N TYR A 46 -0.57 0.06 4.82
CA TYR A 46 -1.98 0.41 4.67
C TYR A 46 -2.24 1.86 5.09
N VAL A 47 -1.75 2.27 6.25
CA VAL A 47 -1.91 3.65 6.74
C VAL A 47 -1.24 4.65 5.82
N THR A 48 -0.01 4.38 5.36
CA THR A 48 0.69 5.24 4.39
C THR A 48 -0.12 5.40 3.11
N LYS A 49 -0.57 4.29 2.51
CA LYS A 49 -1.38 4.34 1.29
C LYS A 49 -2.68 5.11 1.48
N MET A 50 -3.33 4.97 2.63
CA MET A 50 -4.55 5.73 2.95
C MET A 50 -4.26 7.23 3.12
N ASN A 51 -3.13 7.60 3.72
CA ASN A 51 -2.73 8.99 3.86
C ASN A 51 -2.37 9.61 2.51
N ASP A 52 -1.64 8.90 1.65
CA ASP A 52 -1.31 9.34 0.29
C ASP A 52 -2.57 9.56 -0.53
N LEU A 53 -3.55 8.66 -0.42
CA LEU A 53 -4.84 8.81 -1.08
C LEU A 53 -5.62 10.03 -0.57
N ARG A 54 -5.63 10.25 0.75
CA ARG A 54 -6.27 11.44 1.33
C ARG A 54 -5.60 12.73 0.86
N ALA A 55 -4.28 12.80 0.90
CA ALA A 55 -3.54 13.96 0.43
C ALA A 55 -3.80 14.23 -1.07
N ALA A 56 -3.91 13.19 -1.90
CA ALA A 56 -4.27 13.34 -3.30
C ALA A 56 -5.70 13.88 -3.49
N ILE A 57 -6.65 13.47 -2.64
CA ILE A 57 -8.02 13.99 -2.64
C ILE A 57 -8.02 15.45 -2.22
N ASP A 58 -7.30 15.83 -1.16
CA ASP A 58 -7.22 17.21 -0.67
C ASP A 58 -6.70 18.14 -1.78
N VAL A 59 -5.65 17.72 -2.51
CA VAL A 59 -5.14 18.46 -3.68
C VAL A 59 -6.19 18.55 -4.79
N CYS A 60 -6.94 17.48 -5.04
CA CYS A 60 -8.01 17.51 -6.05
C CYS A 60 -9.14 18.46 -5.65
N GLU A 61 -9.47 18.55 -4.36
CA GLU A 61 -10.47 19.48 -3.84
C GLU A 61 -10.00 20.93 -4.01
N GLU A 62 -8.75 21.24 -3.68
CA GLU A 62 -8.14 22.55 -3.94
C GLU A 62 -8.14 22.91 -5.43
N ASP A 63 -7.80 21.96 -6.31
CA ASP A 63 -7.82 22.17 -7.76
C ASP A 63 -9.24 22.31 -8.33
N LEU A 64 -10.24 21.67 -7.69
CA LEU A 64 -11.65 21.86 -8.00
C LEU A 64 -12.12 23.28 -7.62
N GLU A 65 -11.80 23.74 -6.42
CA GLU A 65 -12.11 25.11 -5.98
C GLU A 65 -11.40 26.18 -6.81
N ALA A 66 -10.15 25.92 -7.20
CA ALA A 66 -9.37 26.80 -8.07
C ALA A 66 -9.85 26.79 -9.54
N GLY A 67 -10.84 25.97 -9.89
CA GLY A 67 -11.38 25.87 -11.25
C GLY A 67 -10.41 25.26 -12.25
N LYS A 68 -9.37 24.54 -11.79
CA LYS A 68 -8.41 23.82 -12.65
C LYS A 68 -8.93 22.45 -13.10
N THR A 69 -10.24 22.27 -13.06
CA THR A 69 -10.90 21.04 -13.49
C THR A 69 -11.46 21.20 -14.89
N ARG A 70 -11.47 20.10 -15.65
CA ARG A 70 -12.03 20.08 -16.99
C ARG A 70 -12.97 18.88 -17.10
N THR A 71 -14.19 19.16 -17.55
CA THR A 71 -15.19 18.12 -17.81
C THR A 71 -14.93 17.54 -19.19
N PHE A 72 -15.03 16.22 -19.29
CA PHE A 72 -14.92 15.48 -20.55
C PHE A 72 -16.13 14.55 -20.66
N THR A 73 -16.64 14.36 -21.87
CA THR A 73 -17.50 13.21 -22.15
C THR A 73 -16.66 11.94 -22.38
N GLY A 74 -17.27 10.76 -22.31
CA GLY A 74 -16.56 9.48 -22.38
C GLY A 74 -15.68 9.31 -23.63
N ASP A 75 -16.13 9.81 -24.78
CA ASP A 75 -15.41 9.70 -26.05
C ASP A 75 -14.35 10.80 -26.23
N GLU A 76 -14.53 11.97 -25.59
CA GLU A 76 -13.60 13.11 -25.68
C GLU A 76 -12.36 12.92 -24.81
N PHE A 77 -12.48 12.16 -23.71
CA PHE A 77 -11.38 11.95 -22.77
C PHE A 77 -10.20 11.20 -23.40
N ALA A 78 -10.49 10.14 -24.16
CA ALA A 78 -9.45 9.34 -24.82
C ALA A 78 -8.69 10.16 -25.88
N THR A 79 -9.41 11.00 -26.63
CA THR A 79 -8.84 11.90 -27.64
C THR A 79 -7.93 12.94 -26.98
N TYR A 80 -8.39 13.57 -25.89
CA TYR A 80 -7.61 14.55 -25.14
C TYR A 80 -6.32 13.98 -24.53
N LEU A 81 -6.39 12.77 -23.95
CA LEU A 81 -5.20 12.10 -23.42
C LEU A 81 -4.17 11.79 -24.51
N SER A 82 -4.64 11.35 -25.69
CA SER A 82 -3.77 11.02 -26.82
C SER A 82 -3.05 12.26 -27.35
N GLU A 83 -3.77 13.37 -27.54
CA GLU A 83 -3.18 14.65 -27.96
C GLU A 83 -2.17 15.19 -26.94
N ARG A 84 -2.50 15.11 -25.64
CA ARG A 84 -1.62 15.58 -24.57
C ARG A 84 -0.37 14.72 -24.41
N ALA A 85 -0.48 13.40 -24.60
CA ALA A 85 0.65 12.50 -24.64
C ALA A 85 1.60 12.85 -25.79
N GLU A 86 1.07 13.08 -27.00
CA GLU A 86 1.87 13.49 -28.16
C GLU A 86 2.58 14.83 -27.95
N GLN A 87 1.91 15.82 -27.37
CA GLN A 87 2.52 17.12 -27.06
C GLN A 87 3.65 17.00 -26.03
N THR A 88 3.48 16.12 -25.03
CA THR A 88 4.51 15.90 -24.00
C THR A 88 5.72 15.16 -24.58
N ILE A 89 5.49 14.19 -25.47
CA ILE A 89 6.54 13.45 -26.17
C ILE A 89 7.31 14.37 -27.13
N ARG A 90 6.62 15.23 -27.88
CA ARG A 90 7.27 16.22 -28.76
C ARG A 90 8.13 17.21 -27.97
N LYS A 91 7.59 17.76 -26.87
CA LYS A 91 8.31 18.71 -26.03
C LYS A 91 9.58 18.12 -25.41
N ASN A 92 9.56 16.85 -25.01
CA ASN A 92 10.75 16.12 -24.53
C ASN A 92 11.75 15.75 -25.64
N ARG A 93 11.38 15.88 -26.92
CA ARG A 93 12.24 15.61 -28.07
C ARG A 93 12.97 16.86 -28.56
N ASP A 94 12.42 18.03 -28.27
CA ASP A 94 12.98 19.35 -28.58
C ASP A 94 13.81 19.95 -27.42
N THR A 95 14.01 19.18 -26.32
CA THR A 95 14.90 19.51 -25.20
C THR A 95 16.07 18.54 -25.17
#